data_AF-A0A7C6H0H3-F1
#
_entry.id   AF-A0A7C6H0H3-F1
#
_cell.length_a   1.000
_cell.length_b   1.000
_cell.length_c   1.000
_cell.angle_alpha   90.00
_cell.angle_beta   90.00
_cell.angle_gamma   90.00
#
_symmetry.space_group_name_H-M   'P 1'
#
loop_
_entity.id
_entity.type
_entity.pdbx_description
1 polymer ?
#
loop_
_entity_poly.entity_id
_entity_poly.type
_entity_poly.pdbx_seq_one_letter_code
_entity_poly.pdbx_strand_id
1 'polypeptide(L)'
;MSKYVCSVCGFIYDEAKGIPEAGILPNTKWKDLPEDWVCPICGVPKSSFIRQDEQIITQKKKPVPIKETSSELKEMTALELSALCSNLSRGCEKQYKLEEAALFKELGDYFGKKATPIDSPNVNQLVALIEKDLEEGFPIANGTAKENKDRGALRTLTWSEKVTRVLKSLLIRYQREGKTMIENTGVYVCTICGFVYVGDNLPEICPICKVPNWKFEKMKGRA
;
A
#
# COMPACT_ATOMS: atom_id res chain seq x y z
N MET A 1 26.43 7.39 11.96
CA MET A 1 25.52 6.48 12.69
C MET A 1 24.74 5.66 11.69
N SER A 2 24.28 4.48 12.09
CA SER A 2 23.67 3.52 11.17
C SER A 2 22.23 3.95 10.84
N LYS A 3 21.79 3.56 9.64
CA LYS A 3 20.41 3.76 9.18
C LYS A 3 19.80 2.41 8.87
N TYR A 4 18.55 2.24 9.27
CA TYR A 4 17.80 1.01 9.09
C TYR A 4 16.55 1.30 8.28
N VAL A 5 16.31 0.52 7.25
CA VAL A 5 15.21 0.75 6.32
C VAL A 5 14.21 -0.39 6.41
N CYS A 6 12.95 -0.06 6.65
CA CYS A 6 11.85 -1.00 6.67
C CYS A 6 11.70 -1.64 5.28
N SER A 7 11.80 -2.96 5.20
CA SER A 7 11.65 -3.69 3.93
C SER A 7 10.22 -3.66 3.36
N VAL A 8 9.23 -3.29 4.19
CA VAL A 8 7.81 -3.26 3.81
C VAL A 8 7.38 -1.90 3.27
N CYS A 9 7.62 -0.81 4.01
CA CYS A 9 7.17 0.53 3.62
C CYS A 9 8.30 1.49 3.21
N GLY A 10 9.57 1.13 3.46
CA GLY A 10 10.72 1.98 3.18
C GLY A 10 10.99 3.08 4.20
N PHE A 11 10.31 3.08 5.37
CA PHE A 11 10.64 3.99 6.47
C PHE A 11 12.10 3.83 6.88
N ILE A 12 12.80 4.95 7.08
CA ILE A 12 14.21 4.98 7.47
C ILE A 12 14.30 5.42 8.93
N TYR A 13 14.74 4.53 9.80
CA TYR A 13 15.18 4.88 11.14
C TYR A 13 16.65 5.34 11.07
N ASP A 14 16.88 6.59 11.45
CA ASP A 14 18.21 7.20 11.54
C ASP A 14 18.59 7.32 13.01
N GLU A 15 19.53 6.49 13.48
CA GLU A 15 19.95 6.49 14.88
C GLU A 15 20.37 7.90 15.35
N ALA A 16 20.97 8.71 14.47
CA ALA A 16 21.41 10.07 14.82
C ALA A 16 20.23 11.00 15.14
N LYS A 17 19.06 10.75 14.52
CA LYS A 17 17.86 11.55 14.72
C LYS A 17 16.95 11.00 15.81
N GLY A 18 16.92 9.67 15.99
CA GLY A 18 15.89 9.03 16.80
C GLY A 18 14.49 9.26 16.23
N ILE A 19 13.48 9.17 17.09
CA ILE A 19 12.09 9.57 16.83
C ILE A 19 11.57 10.28 18.09
N PRO A 20 11.94 11.55 18.32
CA PRO A 20 11.63 12.26 19.56
C PRO A 20 10.12 12.31 19.86
N GLU A 21 9.29 12.38 18.82
CA GLU A 21 7.82 12.40 18.93
C GLU A 21 7.26 11.08 19.50
N ALA A 22 8.00 9.99 19.34
CA ALA A 22 7.69 8.67 19.89
C ALA A 22 8.51 8.35 21.15
N GLY A 23 9.19 9.34 21.74
CA GLY A 23 10.02 9.16 22.93
C GLY A 23 11.39 8.52 22.68
N ILE A 24 11.79 8.35 21.42
CA ILE A 24 13.10 7.79 21.06
C ILE A 24 14.07 8.93 20.82
N LEU A 25 15.01 9.13 21.75
CA LEU A 25 15.93 10.27 21.69
C LEU A 25 16.92 10.16 20.52
N PRO A 26 17.45 11.31 20.03
CA PRO A 26 18.59 11.32 19.13
C PRO A 26 19.75 10.51 19.71
N ASN A 27 20.46 9.80 18.84
CA ASN A 27 21.54 8.87 19.17
C ASN A 27 21.13 7.53 19.80
N THR A 28 19.84 7.20 19.85
CA THR A 28 19.39 5.86 20.27
C THR A 28 19.79 4.83 19.22
N LYS A 29 20.64 3.86 19.58
CA LYS A 29 21.07 2.83 18.62
C LYS A 29 19.95 1.85 18.33
N TRP A 30 20.04 1.16 17.19
CA TRP A 30 19.09 0.12 16.82
C TRP A 30 18.95 -0.94 17.90
N LYS A 31 20.03 -1.35 18.55
CA LYS A 31 20.01 -2.36 19.64
C LYS A 31 19.26 -1.87 20.87
N ASP A 32 19.23 -0.56 21.10
CA ASP A 32 18.64 0.08 22.28
C ASP A 32 17.15 0.37 22.10
N LEU A 33 16.61 0.21 20.89
CA LEU A 33 15.16 0.26 20.66
C LEU A 33 14.45 -0.90 21.40
N PRO A 34 13.29 -0.64 22.03
CA PRO A 34 12.46 -1.67 22.67
C PRO A 34 12.22 -2.89 21.76
N GLU A 35 12.07 -4.08 22.37
CA GLU A 35 11.83 -5.31 21.60
C GLU A 35 10.46 -5.33 20.91
N ASP A 36 9.47 -4.70 21.52
CA ASP A 36 8.12 -4.51 21.01
C ASP A 36 7.99 -3.32 20.06
N TRP A 37 9.09 -2.61 19.79
CA TRP A 37 9.08 -1.50 18.85
C TRP A 37 8.68 -1.96 17.45
N VAL A 38 7.69 -1.27 16.89
CA VAL A 38 7.16 -1.49 15.54
C VAL A 38 7.41 -0.28 14.65
N CYS A 39 7.47 -0.52 13.35
CA CYS A 39 7.56 0.54 12.36
C CYS A 39 6.39 1.52 12.53
N PRO A 40 6.64 2.84 12.70
CA PRO A 40 5.58 3.83 12.90
C PRO A 40 4.70 4.04 11.66
N ILE A 41 5.15 3.55 10.49
CA ILE A 41 4.43 3.71 9.22
C ILE A 41 3.52 2.53 8.90
N CYS A 42 3.95 1.29 9.18
CA CYS A 42 3.21 0.09 8.77
C CYS A 42 3.03 -0.97 9.87
N GLY A 43 3.55 -0.74 11.08
CA GLY A 43 3.36 -1.61 12.24
C GLY A 43 4.13 -2.94 12.21
N VAL A 44 5.05 -3.15 11.26
CA VAL A 44 5.88 -4.36 11.23
C VAL A 44 6.94 -4.34 12.34
N PRO A 45 7.33 -5.52 12.87
CA PRO A 45 8.36 -5.60 13.90
C PRO A 45 9.73 -5.17 13.39
N LYS A 46 10.61 -4.85 14.35
CA LYS A 46 12.04 -4.54 14.16
C LYS A 46 12.78 -5.54 13.24
N SER A 47 12.41 -6.83 13.28
CA SER A 47 13.00 -7.88 12.42
C SER A 47 12.78 -7.66 10.92
N SER A 48 11.82 -6.81 10.52
CA SER A 48 11.54 -6.49 9.11
C SER A 48 12.39 -5.34 8.56
N PHE A 49 13.37 -4.84 9.31
CA PHE A 49 14.30 -3.80 8.85
C PHE A 49 15.63 -4.38 8.44
N ILE A 50 16.24 -3.73 7.45
CA ILE A 50 17.55 -4.10 6.92
C ILE A 50 18.46 -2.89 7.09
N ARG A 51 19.73 -3.11 7.46
CA ARG A 51 20.71 -2.02 7.52
C ARG A 51 20.89 -1.44 6.11
N GLN A 52 20.92 -0.12 5.99
CA GLN A 52 20.84 0.54 4.67
C GLN A 52 21.98 0.12 3.72
N ASP A 53 23.15 -0.22 4.26
CA ASP A 53 24.30 -0.75 3.54
C ASP A 53 24.16 -2.23 3.11
N GLU A 54 23.38 -3.03 3.85
CA GLU A 54 23.08 -4.43 3.49
C GLU A 54 21.98 -4.55 2.42
N GLN A 55 21.12 -3.53 2.28
CA GLN A 55 20.06 -3.49 1.25
C GLN A 55 20.58 -3.50 -0.19
N ILE A 56 21.81 -3.04 -0.40
CA ILE A 56 22.43 -2.99 -1.73
C ILE A 56 22.69 -4.42 -2.25
N ILE A 57 22.83 -5.40 -1.36
CA ILE A 57 23.19 -6.78 -1.70
C ILE A 57 21.96 -7.64 -2.02
N THR A 58 20.80 -7.36 -1.42
CA THR A 58 19.59 -8.22 -1.46
C THR A 58 18.64 -7.96 -2.63
N GLN A 59 18.87 -6.92 -3.45
CA GLN A 59 17.96 -6.56 -4.56
C GLN A 59 18.09 -7.44 -5.83
N LYS A 60 19.03 -8.40 -5.89
CA LYS A 60 19.10 -9.38 -6.99
C LYS A 60 18.08 -10.50 -6.80
N LYS A 61 16.78 -10.21 -6.91
CA LYS A 61 15.77 -11.26 -7.07
C LYS A 61 15.92 -11.88 -8.48
N LYS A 62 16.02 -13.21 -8.54
CA LYS A 62 15.99 -13.98 -9.80
C LYS A 62 14.71 -13.64 -10.57
N PRO A 63 14.76 -13.47 -11.90
CA PRO A 63 13.56 -13.28 -12.70
C PRO A 63 12.66 -14.51 -12.54
N VAL A 64 11.41 -14.27 -12.13
CA VAL A 64 10.36 -15.31 -12.18
C VAL A 64 10.05 -15.55 -13.65
N PRO A 65 9.99 -16.81 -14.12
CA PRO A 65 9.59 -17.11 -15.48
C PRO A 65 8.24 -16.47 -15.78
N ILE A 66 8.15 -15.71 -16.87
CA ILE A 66 6.90 -15.15 -17.36
C ILE A 66 6.02 -16.35 -17.76
N LYS A 67 5.07 -16.74 -16.90
CA LYS A 67 3.98 -17.61 -17.34
C LYS A 67 3.09 -16.77 -18.24
N GLU A 68 2.80 -17.27 -19.45
CA GLU A 68 1.74 -16.72 -20.29
C GLU A 68 0.46 -16.63 -19.45
N THR A 69 -0.02 -15.41 -19.25
CA THR A 69 -1.36 -15.20 -18.72
C THR A 69 -2.33 -15.68 -19.78
N SER A 70 -3.28 -16.56 -19.42
CA SER A 70 -4.25 -17.07 -20.37
C SER A 70 -4.94 -15.90 -21.06
N SER A 71 -5.00 -15.93 -22.39
CA SER A 71 -5.66 -14.90 -23.21
C SER A 71 -7.19 -14.86 -23.07
N GLU A 72 -7.74 -15.57 -22.07
CA GLU A 72 -9.15 -15.61 -21.79
C GLU A 72 -9.61 -14.25 -21.24
N LEU A 73 -10.31 -13.50 -22.09
CA LEU A 73 -11.05 -12.32 -21.68
C LEU A 73 -12.11 -12.75 -20.67
N LYS A 74 -11.90 -12.38 -19.41
CA LYS A 74 -12.86 -12.60 -18.32
C LYS A 74 -13.79 -11.41 -18.22
N GLU A 75 -15.09 -11.67 -18.08
CA GLU A 75 -16.07 -10.64 -17.72
C GLU A 75 -15.82 -10.14 -16.29
N MET A 76 -15.79 -8.81 -16.13
CA MET A 76 -15.61 -8.17 -14.83
C MET A 76 -16.93 -8.18 -14.05
N THR A 77 -16.84 -8.47 -12.76
CA THR A 77 -17.97 -8.30 -11.83
C THR A 77 -18.37 -6.82 -11.71
N ALA A 78 -19.59 -6.57 -11.26
CA ALA A 78 -20.05 -5.21 -10.98
C ALA A 78 -19.12 -4.47 -9.98
N LEU A 79 -18.57 -5.16 -8.98
CA LEU A 79 -17.63 -4.53 -8.05
C LEU A 79 -16.29 -4.18 -8.70
N GLU A 80 -15.75 -5.05 -9.56
CA GLU A 80 -14.53 -4.77 -10.32
C GLU A 80 -14.74 -3.59 -11.29
N LEU A 81 -15.89 -3.51 -11.96
CA LEU A 81 -16.25 -2.37 -12.82
C LEU A 81 -16.41 -1.08 -12.02
N SER A 82 -17.06 -1.15 -10.86
CA SER A 82 -17.18 -0.01 -9.94
C SER A 82 -15.82 0.55 -9.53
N ALA A 83 -14.89 -0.33 -9.17
CA ALA A 83 -13.52 0.04 -8.81
C ALA A 83 -12.75 0.63 -10.01
N LEU A 84 -12.86 0.02 -11.19
CA LEU A 84 -12.22 0.51 -12.41
C LEU A 84 -12.71 1.92 -12.77
N CYS A 85 -14.03 2.12 -12.86
CA CYS A 85 -14.63 3.40 -13.19
C CYS A 85 -14.29 4.48 -12.15
N SER A 86 -14.29 4.14 -10.85
CA SER A 86 -13.89 5.08 -9.79
C SER A 86 -12.42 5.53 -9.93
N ASN A 87 -11.53 4.62 -10.33
CA ASN A 87 -10.12 4.97 -10.59
C ASN A 87 -9.96 5.82 -11.86
N LEU A 88 -10.68 5.49 -12.94
CA LEU A 88 -10.69 6.27 -14.17
C LEU A 88 -11.22 7.69 -13.94
N SER A 89 -12.28 7.85 -13.13
CA SER A 89 -12.81 9.15 -12.72
C SER A 89 -11.71 10.03 -12.09
N ARG A 90 -10.99 9.50 -11.10
CA ARG A 90 -9.86 10.19 -10.47
C ARG A 90 -8.75 10.52 -11.47
N GLY A 91 -8.44 9.58 -12.37
CA GLY A 91 -7.45 9.79 -13.43
C GLY A 91 -7.82 10.92 -14.40
N CYS A 92 -9.10 11.03 -14.78
CA CYS A 92 -9.62 12.11 -15.61
C CYS A 92 -9.58 13.46 -14.88
N GLU A 93 -9.95 13.50 -13.59
CA GLU A 93 -9.88 14.70 -12.77
C GLU A 93 -8.45 15.29 -12.76
N LYS A 94 -7.41 14.44 -12.62
CA LYS A 94 -6.01 14.89 -12.66
C LYS A 94 -5.53 15.36 -14.03
N GLN A 95 -6.25 15.02 -15.09
CA GLN A 95 -6.00 15.47 -16.45
C GLN A 95 -6.90 16.65 -16.85
N TYR A 96 -7.64 17.23 -15.91
CA TYR A 96 -8.60 18.31 -16.14
C TYR A 96 -9.75 17.95 -17.10
N LYS A 97 -10.03 16.64 -17.22
CA LYS A 97 -11.13 16.06 -18.01
C LYS A 97 -12.37 15.91 -17.13
N LEU A 98 -12.99 17.03 -16.81
CA LEU A 98 -14.04 17.09 -15.78
C LEU A 98 -15.32 16.36 -16.19
N GLU A 99 -15.69 16.40 -17.46
CA GLU A 99 -16.87 15.69 -17.98
C GLU A 99 -16.68 14.18 -17.90
N GLU A 100 -15.56 13.65 -18.42
CA GLU A 100 -15.26 12.22 -18.35
C GLU A 100 -15.08 11.75 -16.90
N ALA A 101 -14.51 12.60 -16.03
CA ALA A 101 -14.42 12.29 -14.61
C ALA A 101 -15.81 12.11 -13.99
N ALA A 102 -16.77 12.96 -14.33
CA ALA A 102 -18.15 12.86 -13.86
C ALA A 102 -18.86 11.62 -14.42
N LEU A 103 -18.69 11.32 -15.71
CA LEU A 103 -19.29 10.14 -16.34
C LEU A 103 -18.75 8.82 -15.76
N PHE A 104 -17.43 8.72 -15.57
CA PHE A 104 -16.84 7.56 -14.91
C PHE A 104 -17.26 7.45 -13.44
N LYS A 105 -17.51 8.57 -12.76
CA LYS A 105 -18.05 8.56 -11.41
C LYS A 105 -19.48 7.99 -11.38
N GLU A 106 -20.33 8.41 -12.32
CA GLU A 106 -21.70 7.89 -12.45
C GLU A 106 -21.70 6.37 -12.72
N LEU A 107 -20.85 5.90 -13.64
CA LEU A 107 -20.68 4.46 -13.90
C LEU A 107 -20.17 3.72 -12.67
N GLY A 108 -19.18 4.27 -11.97
CA GLY A 108 -18.64 3.70 -10.74
C GLY A 108 -19.71 3.51 -9.66
N ASP A 109 -20.56 4.53 -9.47
CA ASP A 109 -21.67 4.49 -8.51
C ASP A 109 -22.79 3.55 -8.97
N TYR A 110 -23.10 3.50 -10.27
CA TYR A 110 -24.07 2.57 -10.85
C TYR A 110 -23.66 1.10 -10.60
N PHE A 111 -22.44 0.74 -10.99
CA PHE A 111 -21.94 -0.62 -10.78
C PHE A 111 -21.76 -0.95 -9.31
N GLY A 112 -21.41 0.05 -8.48
CA GLY A 112 -21.33 -0.12 -7.03
C GLY A 112 -22.67 -0.50 -6.41
N LYS A 113 -23.78 0.08 -6.89
CA LYS A 113 -25.15 -0.29 -6.48
C LYS A 113 -25.58 -1.68 -6.97
N LYS A 114 -24.97 -2.19 -8.05
CA LYS A 114 -25.24 -3.52 -8.61
C LYS A 114 -24.36 -4.62 -8.00
N ALA A 115 -23.30 -4.24 -7.28
CA ALA A 115 -22.42 -5.19 -6.63
C ALA A 115 -23.18 -5.97 -5.55
N THR A 116 -23.09 -7.29 -5.62
CA THR A 116 -23.63 -8.18 -4.58
C THR A 116 -22.65 -8.25 -3.41
N PRO A 117 -23.14 -8.21 -2.16
CA PRO A 117 -22.30 -8.49 -0.99
C PRO A 117 -21.63 -9.86 -1.12
N ILE A 118 -20.42 -9.98 -0.57
CA ILE A 118 -19.73 -11.26 -0.47
C ILE A 118 -20.34 -12.04 0.70
N ASP A 119 -20.74 -13.29 0.45
CA ASP A 119 -21.16 -14.20 1.50
C ASP A 119 -19.97 -14.60 2.37
N SER A 120 -20.09 -14.42 3.69
CA SER A 120 -19.07 -14.81 4.67
C SER A 120 -17.67 -14.20 4.44
N PRO A 121 -17.52 -12.86 4.53
CA PRO A 121 -16.24 -12.21 4.31
C PRO A 121 -15.18 -12.70 5.31
N ASN A 122 -13.99 -13.06 4.80
CA ASN A 122 -12.90 -13.60 5.60
C ASN A 122 -11.59 -12.85 5.32
N VAL A 123 -10.99 -12.27 6.37
CA VAL A 123 -9.71 -11.57 6.27
C VAL A 123 -8.58 -12.49 5.80
N ASN A 124 -8.60 -13.78 6.15
CA ASN A 124 -7.60 -14.75 5.69
C ASN A 124 -7.64 -14.92 4.18
N GLN A 125 -8.83 -14.96 3.57
CA GLN A 125 -8.97 -15.04 2.12
C GLN A 125 -8.43 -13.77 1.45
N LEU A 126 -8.70 -12.59 2.03
CA LEU A 126 -8.17 -11.33 1.53
C LEU A 126 -6.64 -11.27 1.60
N VAL A 127 -6.04 -11.73 2.71
CA VAL A 127 -4.58 -11.81 2.84
C VAL A 127 -3.99 -12.77 1.81
N ALA A 128 -4.61 -13.93 1.58
CA ALA A 128 -4.14 -14.90 0.58
C ALA A 128 -4.18 -14.34 -0.85
N LEU A 129 -5.22 -13.56 -1.20
CA LEU A 129 -5.28 -12.88 -2.50
C LEU A 129 -4.15 -11.85 -2.66
N ILE A 130 -3.90 -11.05 -1.62
CA ILE A 130 -2.80 -10.09 -1.59
C ILE A 130 -1.43 -10.78 -1.70
N GLU A 131 -1.26 -11.93 -1.04
CA GLU A 131 -0.04 -12.73 -1.14
C GLU A 131 0.20 -13.21 -2.57
N LYS A 132 -0.84 -13.74 -3.21
CA LYS A 132 -0.77 -14.14 -4.61
C LYS A 132 -0.37 -12.97 -5.53
N ASP A 133 -0.93 -11.79 -5.32
CA ASP A 133 -0.52 -10.60 -6.08
C ASP A 133 0.95 -10.26 -5.85
N LEU A 134 1.45 -10.32 -4.60
CA LEU A 134 2.83 -10.00 -4.26
C LEU A 134 3.86 -11.03 -4.76
N GLU A 135 3.47 -12.30 -4.85
CA GLU A 135 4.34 -13.42 -5.22
C GLU A 135 4.31 -13.73 -6.72
N GLU A 136 3.15 -13.54 -7.36
CA GLU A 136 2.95 -13.87 -8.77
C GLU A 136 2.62 -12.62 -9.60
N GLY A 137 1.54 -11.90 -9.24
CA GLY A 137 0.99 -10.81 -10.04
C GLY A 137 1.98 -9.67 -10.32
N PHE A 138 2.55 -9.08 -9.26
CA PHE A 138 3.52 -8.00 -9.36
C PHE A 138 4.82 -8.44 -10.04
N PRO A 139 5.44 -9.59 -9.72
CA PRO A 139 6.61 -10.05 -10.47
C PRO A 139 6.37 -10.22 -11.97
N ILE A 140 5.24 -10.82 -12.37
CA ILE A 140 4.87 -10.98 -13.78
C ILE A 140 4.70 -9.60 -14.44
N ALA A 141 3.86 -8.74 -13.87
CA ALA A 141 3.59 -7.41 -14.42
C ALA A 141 4.86 -6.55 -14.51
N ASN A 142 5.74 -6.60 -13.50
CA ASN A 142 7.03 -5.92 -13.53
C ASN A 142 7.96 -6.48 -14.61
N GLY A 143 7.97 -7.80 -14.82
CA GLY A 143 8.72 -8.46 -15.88
C GLY A 143 8.27 -7.96 -17.26
N THR A 144 6.98 -8.02 -17.53
CA THR A 144 6.37 -7.54 -18.79
C THR A 144 6.63 -6.04 -19.01
N ALA A 145 6.46 -5.20 -17.99
CA ALA A 145 6.71 -3.76 -18.12
C ALA A 145 8.19 -3.44 -18.37
N LYS A 146 9.14 -4.21 -17.79
CA LYS A 146 10.58 -4.07 -18.06
C LYS A 146 10.92 -4.46 -19.49
N GLU A 147 10.41 -5.59 -19.96
CA GLU A 147 10.62 -6.08 -21.32
C GLU A 147 10.14 -5.06 -22.36
N ASN A 148 8.95 -4.49 -22.14
CA ASN A 148 8.38 -3.45 -22.99
C ASN A 148 8.97 -2.05 -22.77
N LYS A 149 9.93 -1.89 -21.84
CA LYS A 149 10.51 -0.59 -21.45
C LYS A 149 9.48 0.47 -21.04
N ASP A 150 8.33 0.03 -20.51
CA ASP A 150 7.24 0.91 -20.11
C ASP A 150 7.53 1.54 -18.74
N ARG A 151 8.17 2.71 -18.77
CA ARG A 151 8.51 3.47 -17.55
C ARG A 151 7.28 3.91 -16.75
N GLY A 152 6.14 4.12 -17.41
CA GLY A 152 4.90 4.52 -16.76
C GLY A 152 4.34 3.38 -15.92
N ALA A 153 4.19 2.20 -16.53
CA ALA A 153 3.76 0.99 -15.84
C ALA A 153 4.71 0.63 -14.70
N LEU A 154 6.03 0.68 -14.92
CA LEU A 154 7.02 0.37 -13.87
C LEU A 154 6.91 1.29 -12.65
N ARG A 155 6.65 2.59 -12.86
CA ARG A 155 6.44 3.53 -11.77
C ARG A 155 5.18 3.18 -10.97
N THR A 156 4.07 2.92 -11.66
CA THR A 156 2.80 2.54 -11.03
C THR A 156 2.95 1.25 -10.25
N LEU A 157 3.55 0.21 -10.85
CA LEU A 157 3.79 -1.08 -10.20
C LEU A 157 4.67 -0.94 -8.94
N THR A 158 5.70 -0.10 -8.98
CA THR A 158 6.56 0.15 -7.81
C THR A 158 5.78 0.72 -6.63
N TRP A 159 4.85 1.65 -6.88
CA TRP A 159 4.04 2.25 -5.80
C TRP A 159 2.95 1.30 -5.33
N SER A 160 2.25 0.66 -6.28
CA SER A 160 1.20 -0.32 -5.99
C SER A 160 1.73 -1.47 -5.15
N GLU A 161 2.89 -2.04 -5.50
CA GLU A 161 3.49 -3.15 -4.74
C GLU A 161 3.79 -2.74 -3.30
N LYS A 162 4.36 -1.54 -3.08
CA LYS A 162 4.63 -1.03 -1.72
C LYS A 162 3.35 -0.84 -0.91
N VAL A 163 2.31 -0.28 -1.52
CA VAL A 163 1.01 -0.08 -0.86
C VAL A 163 0.36 -1.42 -0.53
N THR A 164 0.44 -2.39 -1.43
CA THR A 164 -0.06 -3.75 -1.20
C THR A 164 0.69 -4.45 -0.06
N ARG A 165 2.01 -4.27 0.05
CA ARG A 165 2.80 -4.79 1.20
C ARG A 165 2.37 -4.16 2.52
N VAL A 166 2.12 -2.85 2.53
CA VAL A 166 1.57 -2.16 3.72
C VAL A 166 0.18 -2.69 4.05
N LEU A 167 -0.69 -2.86 3.06
CA LEU A 167 -2.04 -3.38 3.25
C LEU A 167 -2.02 -4.80 3.86
N LYS A 168 -1.15 -5.69 3.36
CA LYS A 168 -0.90 -7.00 3.95
C LYS A 168 -0.53 -6.89 5.43
N SER A 169 0.42 -6.01 5.77
CA SER A 169 0.84 -5.77 7.15
C SER A 169 -0.32 -5.31 8.04
N LEU A 170 -1.13 -4.37 7.56
CA LEU A 170 -2.29 -3.86 8.28
C LEU A 170 -3.36 -4.93 8.49
N LEU A 171 -3.62 -5.79 7.50
CA LEU A 171 -4.58 -6.89 7.63
C LEU A 171 -4.10 -7.96 8.62
N ILE A 172 -2.81 -8.30 8.59
CA ILE A 172 -2.21 -9.23 9.58
C ILE A 172 -2.30 -8.65 10.98
N ARG A 173 -2.02 -7.35 11.12
CA ARG A 173 -2.19 -6.64 12.39
C ARG A 173 -3.65 -6.69 12.86
N TYR A 174 -4.60 -6.43 11.96
CA TYR A 174 -6.03 -6.49 12.25
C TYR A 174 -6.52 -7.89 12.65
N GLN A 175 -5.94 -8.96 12.09
CA GLN A 175 -6.25 -10.34 12.53
C GLN A 175 -5.88 -10.59 14.00
N ARG A 176 -4.78 -9.97 14.46
CA ARG A 176 -4.30 -10.11 15.85
C ARG A 176 -5.04 -9.18 16.83
N GLU A 177 -5.24 -7.93 16.45
CA GLU A 177 -5.74 -6.87 17.33
C GLU A 177 -7.27 -6.66 17.20
N GLY A 178 -7.88 -7.13 16.12
CA GLY A 178 -9.30 -6.93 15.83
C GLY A 178 -9.66 -5.45 15.75
N LYS A 179 -10.88 -5.12 16.21
CA LYS A 179 -11.41 -3.74 16.17
C LYS A 179 -10.58 -2.75 16.97
N THR A 180 -9.90 -3.19 18.03
CA THR A 180 -9.05 -2.33 18.87
C THR A 180 -7.96 -1.61 18.08
N MET A 181 -7.51 -2.19 16.96
CA MET A 181 -6.51 -1.57 16.06
C MET A 181 -6.95 -0.21 15.50
N ILE A 182 -8.25 -0.02 15.29
CA ILE A 182 -8.83 1.17 14.68
C ILE A 182 -9.78 1.90 15.63
N GLU A 183 -9.99 1.38 16.83
CA GLU A 183 -10.74 2.06 17.89
C GLU A 183 -9.94 3.26 18.37
N ASN A 184 -10.61 4.41 18.48
CA ASN A 184 -10.03 5.67 18.95
C ASN A 184 -8.89 6.24 18.11
N THR A 185 -8.73 5.82 16.85
CA THR A 185 -7.76 6.42 15.92
C THR A 185 -8.35 6.67 14.53
N GLY A 186 -7.59 7.34 13.66
CA GLY A 186 -8.00 7.62 12.28
C GLY A 186 -7.42 6.63 11.29
N VAL A 187 -8.23 6.23 10.30
CA VAL A 187 -7.76 5.55 9.08
C VAL A 187 -7.77 6.57 7.94
N TYR A 188 -6.64 6.73 7.28
CA TYR A 188 -6.45 7.71 6.21
C TYR A 188 -5.88 7.05 4.96
N VAL A 189 -6.31 7.52 3.79
CA VAL A 189 -5.85 6.99 2.50
C VAL A 189 -5.31 8.12 1.63
N CYS A 190 -4.07 7.96 1.15
CA CYS A 190 -3.51 8.87 0.16
C CYS A 190 -4.28 8.76 -1.16
N THR A 191 -4.87 9.85 -1.64
CA THR A 191 -5.69 9.88 -2.86
C THR A 191 -4.90 9.69 -4.15
N ILE A 192 -3.57 9.62 -4.05
CA ILE A 192 -2.66 9.53 -5.20
C ILE A 192 -2.15 8.11 -5.39
N CYS A 193 -1.67 7.46 -4.32
CA CYS A 193 -1.11 6.11 -4.43
C CYS A 193 -1.88 5.05 -3.65
N GLY A 194 -2.89 5.42 -2.85
CA GLY A 194 -3.67 4.47 -2.05
C GLY A 194 -2.99 4.01 -0.74
N PHE A 195 -1.87 4.64 -0.34
CA PHE A 195 -1.23 4.31 0.95
C PHE A 195 -2.20 4.51 2.11
N VAL A 196 -2.40 3.46 2.90
CA VAL A 196 -3.28 3.45 4.08
C VAL A 196 -2.43 3.73 5.31
N TYR A 197 -2.84 4.74 6.09
CA TYR A 197 -2.25 5.10 7.37
C TYR A 197 -3.28 4.92 8.48
N VAL A 198 -2.86 4.30 9.58
CA VAL A 198 -3.68 4.13 10.79
C VAL A 198 -2.94 4.79 11.94
N GLY A 199 -3.50 5.86 12.48
CA GLY A 199 -2.87 6.66 13.53
C GLY A 199 -3.44 8.08 13.62
N ASP A 200 -3.09 8.79 14.68
CA ASP A 200 -3.65 10.12 14.96
C ASP A 200 -2.86 11.25 14.28
N ASN A 201 -1.56 11.02 14.06
CA ASN A 201 -0.64 12.01 13.51
C ASN A 201 -0.23 11.64 12.09
N LEU A 202 -0.97 12.16 11.10
CA LEU A 202 -0.65 11.96 9.69
C LEU A 202 0.79 12.38 9.36
N PRO A 203 1.52 11.61 8.55
CA PRO A 203 2.84 12.03 8.07
C PRO A 203 2.71 13.28 7.19
N GLU A 204 3.58 14.27 7.35
CA GLU A 204 3.59 15.50 6.55
C GLU A 204 3.64 15.23 5.04
N ILE A 205 4.35 14.17 4.65
CA ILE A 205 4.53 13.74 3.28
C ILE A 205 4.23 12.24 3.19
N CYS A 206 3.47 11.84 2.17
CA CYS A 206 3.19 10.44 1.89
C CYS A 206 4.50 9.64 1.71
N PRO A 207 4.75 8.57 2.47
CA PRO A 207 6.01 7.83 2.40
C PRO A 207 6.21 7.12 1.06
N ILE A 208 5.12 6.86 0.32
CA ILE A 208 5.15 6.16 -0.96
C ILE A 208 5.36 7.11 -2.14
N CYS A 209 4.42 8.01 -2.41
CA CYS A 209 4.43 8.86 -3.61
C CYS A 209 4.87 10.31 -3.37
N LYS A 210 5.24 10.66 -2.12
CA LYS A 210 5.81 11.96 -1.74
C LYS A 210 4.90 13.19 -1.92
N VAL A 211 3.59 12.99 -2.01
CA VAL A 211 2.65 14.11 -1.97
C VAL A 211 2.42 14.59 -0.54
N PRO A 212 2.05 15.87 -0.31
CA PRO A 212 1.82 16.37 1.03
C PRO A 212 0.56 15.78 1.70
N ASN A 213 0.47 15.90 3.02
CA ASN A 213 -0.58 15.30 3.86
C ASN A 213 -2.02 15.73 3.52
N TRP A 214 -2.24 16.92 2.93
CA TRP A 214 -3.57 17.36 2.48
C TRP A 214 -4.14 16.52 1.31
N LYS A 215 -3.33 15.63 0.74
CA LYS A 215 -3.78 14.59 -0.22
C LYS A 215 -4.24 13.29 0.46
N PHE A 216 -4.37 13.27 1.78
CA PHE A 216 -4.96 12.15 2.50
C PHE A 216 -6.44 12.42 2.80
N GLU A 217 -7.28 11.43 2.54
CA GLU A 217 -8.69 11.44 2.93
C GLU A 217 -8.88 10.56 4.15
N LYS A 218 -9.59 11.08 5.17
CA LYS A 218 -10.00 10.28 6.33
C LYS A 218 -11.14 9.36 5.90
N MET A 219 -10.96 8.07 6.10
CA MET A 219 -11.97 7.07 5.79
C MET A 219 -13.07 7.11 6.85
N LYS A 220 -14.32 7.24 6.38
CA LYS A 220 -15.50 7.00 7.20
C LYS A 220 -15.92 5.55 6.98
N GLY A 221 -16.19 4.82 8.05
CA GLY A 221 -16.77 3.48 7.93
C GLY A 221 -18.04 3.54 7.07
N ARG A 222 -18.29 2.50 6.27
CA ARG A 222 -19.59 2.37 5.61
C ARG A 222 -20.62 2.08 6.71
N ALA A 223 -21.63 2.94 6.83
CA ALA A 223 -22.77 2.73 7.70
C ALA A 223 -23.58 1.49 7.27
#